data_AF-A0A9W5YG71-F1
#
_entry.id   AF-A0A9W5YG71-F1
#
_cell.length_a   1.000
_cell.length_b   1.000
_cell.length_c   1.000
_cell.angle_alpha   90.00
_cell.angle_beta   90.00
_cell.angle_gamma   90.00
#
_symmetry.space_group_name_H-M   'P 1'
#
loop_
_entity.id
_entity.type
_entity.pdbx_description
1 polymer ?
#
loop_
_entity_poly.entity_id
_entity_poly.type
_entity_poly.pdbx_seq_one_letter_code
_entity_poly.pdbx_strand_id
1 'polypeptide(L)'
;MKLNKKQKFYLGTYLLGCAIAVLESGVPSIIYLIPIKLFGILLAITVGRAFYLGDERKMPFTSVVLVGVKSAFIALLLIVGSEILRDTLLSHGIDISFITAPF
;
A
#
# COMPACT_ATOMS: atom_id res chain seq x y z
N MET A 1 3.34 21.49 -17.41
CA MET A 1 2.28 21.07 -16.46
C MET A 1 2.90 21.01 -15.06
N LYS A 2 2.64 21.99 -14.18
CA LYS A 2 3.16 21.97 -12.80
C LYS A 2 2.43 20.86 -12.03
N LEU A 3 3.12 19.75 -11.75
CA LEU A 3 2.59 18.71 -10.87
C LEU A 3 2.29 19.33 -9.50
N ASN A 4 1.05 19.16 -9.03
CA ASN A 4 0.66 19.61 -7.70
C ASN A 4 1.53 18.89 -6.66
N LYS A 5 2.01 19.60 -5.63
CA LYS A 5 2.92 19.03 -4.60
C LYS A 5 2.45 17.68 -4.06
N LYS A 6 1.13 17.53 -3.86
CA LYS A 6 0.48 16.27 -3.46
C LYS A 6 0.79 15.10 -4.39
N GLN A 7 0.69 15.29 -5.70
CA GLN A 7 0.96 14.25 -6.68
C GLN A 7 2.42 13.83 -6.67
N LYS A 8 3.36 14.76 -6.43
CA LYS A 8 4.79 14.44 -6.36
C LYS A 8 5.10 13.47 -5.23
N PHE A 9 4.52 13.69 -4.04
CA PHE A 9 4.74 12.80 -2.90
C PHE A 9 4.09 11.44 -3.08
N TYR A 10 2.85 11.40 -3.56
CA TYR A 10 2.13 10.14 -3.79
C TYR A 10 2.74 9.32 -4.91
N LEU A 11 3.13 9.96 -6.02
CA LEU A 11 3.77 9.27 -7.14
C LEU A 11 5.17 8.78 -6.78
N GLY A 12 5.94 9.58 -6.03
CA GLY A 12 7.28 9.19 -5.57
C GLY A 12 7.26 7.96 -4.68
N THR A 13 6.38 7.92 -3.68
CA THR A 13 6.25 6.77 -2.78
C THR A 13 5.59 5.56 -3.45
N TYR A 14 4.69 5.79 -4.42
CA TYR A 14 4.15 4.72 -5.27
C TYR A 14 5.26 4.04 -6.08
N LEU A 15 6.10 4.80 -6.77
CA LEU A 15 7.21 4.26 -7.57
C LEU A 15 8.23 3.54 -6.69
N LEU A 16 8.52 4.08 -5.50
CA LEU A 16 9.37 3.42 -4.50
C LEU A 16 8.78 2.07 -4.07
N GLY A 17 7.49 2.02 -3.76
CA GLY A 17 6.82 0.78 -3.38
C GLY A 17 6.79 -0.25 -4.50
N CYS A 18 6.56 0.19 -5.74
CA CYS A 18 6.68 -0.68 -6.91
C CYS A 18 8.11 -1.20 -7.10
N ALA A 19 9.14 -0.35 -6.94
CA ALA A 19 10.54 -0.75 -7.07
C ALA A 19 10.94 -1.79 -6.01
N ILE A 20 10.56 -1.59 -4.75
CA ILE A 20 10.79 -2.54 -3.66
C ILE A 20 10.12 -3.89 -3.97
N ALA A 21 8.85 -3.85 -4.38
CA ALA A 21 8.11 -5.08 -4.66
C ALA A 21 8.64 -5.82 -5.91
N VAL A 22 9.20 -5.11 -6.91
CA VAL A 22 9.90 -5.72 -8.06
C VAL A 22 11.23 -6.35 -7.63
N LEU A 23 11.98 -5.72 -6.73
CA LEU A 23 13.25 -6.27 -6.21
C LEU A 23 13.01 -7.55 -5.40
N GLU A 24 11.97 -7.58 -4.57
CA GLU A 24 11.60 -8.77 -3.77
C GLU A 24 11.07 -9.91 -4.63
N SER A 25 10.22 -9.61 -5.63
CA SER A 25 9.59 -10.64 -6.46
C SER A 25 10.51 -11.17 -7.58
N GLY A 26 11.56 -10.44 -7.96
CA GLY A 26 12.55 -10.86 -8.96
C GLY A 26 12.03 -11.06 -10.39
N VAL A 27 10.71 -10.97 -10.61
CA VAL A 27 10.05 -11.29 -11.89
C VAL A 27 9.20 -10.11 -12.37
N PRO A 28 9.55 -9.47 -13.51
CA PRO A 28 8.76 -8.40 -14.10
C PRO A 28 7.59 -8.99 -14.91
N SER A 29 6.71 -9.76 -14.28
CA SER A 29 5.54 -10.36 -14.92
C SER A 29 4.26 -9.58 -14.64
N ILE A 30 3.41 -9.43 -15.66
CA ILE A 30 2.14 -8.69 -15.63
C ILE A 30 1.16 -9.24 -14.60
N ILE A 31 1.26 -10.53 -14.25
CA ILE A 31 0.42 -11.16 -13.23
C ILE A 31 0.86 -10.71 -11.82
N TYR A 32 2.17 -10.54 -11.60
CA TYR A 32 2.71 -10.02 -10.34
C TYR A 32 2.52 -8.51 -10.20
N LEU A 33 2.26 -7.80 -11.30
CA LEU A 33 1.98 -6.36 -11.29
C LEU A 33 0.74 -6.00 -10.46
N ILE A 34 -0.24 -6.89 -10.25
CA ILE A 34 -1.42 -6.60 -9.43
C ILE A 34 -1.04 -6.48 -7.94
N PRO A 35 -0.44 -7.50 -7.29
CA PRO A 35 0.00 -7.38 -5.90
C PRO A 35 1.11 -6.33 -5.71
N ILE A 36 2.03 -6.19 -6.68
CA ILE A 36 3.06 -5.13 -6.68
C ILE A 36 2.42 -3.74 -6.69
N LYS A 37 1.38 -3.52 -7.51
CA LYS A 37 0.63 -2.25 -7.55
C LYS A 37 -0.11 -2.00 -6.25
N LEU A 38 -0.71 -3.02 -5.65
CA LEU A 38 -1.37 -2.92 -4.34
C LEU A 38 -0.40 -2.49 -3.26
N PHE A 39 0.80 -3.07 -3.23
CA PHE A 39 1.86 -2.69 -2.30
C PHE A 39 2.33 -1.24 -2.54
N GLY A 40 2.55 -0.87 -3.80
CA GLY A 40 2.87 0.52 -4.17
C GLY A 40 1.79 1.51 -3.78
N ILE A 41 0.52 1.18 -3.97
CA ILE A 41 -0.63 2.01 -3.57
C ILE A 41 -0.69 2.14 -2.04
N LEU A 42 -0.47 1.06 -1.29
CA LEU A 42 -0.44 1.07 0.17
C LEU A 42 0.67 1.98 0.70
N LEU A 43 1.87 1.87 0.15
CA LEU A 43 2.99 2.77 0.48
C LEU A 43 2.70 4.22 0.08
N ALA A 44 2.06 4.44 -1.06
CA ALA A 44 1.66 5.78 -1.48
C ALA A 44 0.65 6.42 -0.52
N ILE A 45 -0.33 5.65 -0.05
CA ILE A 45 -1.39 6.14 0.85
C ILE A 45 -0.87 6.35 2.28
N THR A 46 0.03 5.50 2.76
CA THR A 46 0.58 5.60 4.13
C THR A 46 1.72 6.61 4.18
N VAL A 47 2.82 6.30 3.50
CA VAL A 47 4.06 7.07 3.53
C VAL A 47 3.93 8.35 2.71
N GLY A 48 3.34 8.29 1.52
CA GLY A 48 3.13 9.49 0.67
C GLY A 48 2.25 10.54 1.34
N ARG A 49 1.20 10.11 2.06
CA ARG A 49 0.35 10.99 2.86
C ARG A 49 1.08 11.58 4.06
N ALA A 50 1.86 10.78 4.78
CA ALA A 50 2.62 11.24 5.94
C ALA A 50 3.62 12.33 5.54
N PHE A 51 4.38 12.10 4.46
CA PHE A 51 5.33 13.10 3.93
C PHE A 51 4.63 14.35 3.41
N TYR A 52 3.49 14.21 2.72
CA TYR A 52 2.71 15.36 2.27
C TYR A 52 2.23 16.23 3.43
N LEU A 53 1.68 15.61 4.48
CA LEU A 53 1.26 16.32 5.70
C LEU A 53 2.45 16.96 6.42
N GLY A 54 3.61 16.28 6.43
CA GLY A 54 4.86 16.80 6.99
C GLY A 54 5.31 18.10 6.31
N ASP A 55 5.35 18.09 4.97
CA ASP A 55 5.75 19.25 4.15
C ASP A 55 4.71 20.39 4.22
N GLU A 56 3.43 20.07 4.10
CA GLU A 56 2.35 21.06 4.08
C GLU A 56 2.14 21.74 5.44
N ARG A 57 2.22 20.98 6.54
CA ARG A 57 2.00 21.49 7.90
C ARG A 57 3.29 21.83 8.63
N LYS A 58 4.46 21.74 7.98
CA LYS A 58 5.79 21.92 8.57
C LYS A 58 5.96 21.17 9.89
N MET A 59 5.46 19.93 9.92
CA MET A 59 5.51 19.12 11.13
C MET A 59 6.93 18.65 11.43
N PRO A 60 7.32 18.52 12.71
CA PRO A 60 8.59 17.91 13.07
C PRO A 60 8.63 16.45 12.58
N PHE A 61 9.81 15.98 12.19
CA PHE A 61 10.02 14.66 11.59
C PHE A 61 9.43 13.52 12.43
N THR A 62 9.51 13.62 13.76
CA THR A 62 8.91 12.68 14.71
C THR A 62 7.40 12.52 14.53
N SER A 63 6.67 13.62 14.30
CA SER A 63 5.23 13.57 14.04
C SER A 63 4.89 12.90 12.71
N VAL A 64 5.73 13.10 11.69
CA VAL A 64 5.55 12.45 10.37
C VAL A 64 5.71 10.94 10.49
N VAL A 65 6.74 10.49 11.20
CA VAL A 65 6.98 9.06 11.47
C VAL A 65 5.81 8.46 12.24
N LEU A 66 5.30 9.15 13.27
CA LEU A 66 4.20 8.65 14.10
C LEU A 66 2.88 8.53 13.30
N VAL A 67 2.59 9.48 12.41
CA VAL A 67 1.47 9.38 11.45
C VAL A 67 1.67 8.21 10.50
N GLY A 68 2.89 8.02 10.00
CA GLY A 68 3.28 6.88 9.16
C GLY A 68 2.99 5.55 9.86
N VAL A 69 3.54 5.36 11.06
CA VAL A 69 3.36 4.14 11.88
C VAL A 69 1.89 3.90 12.19
N LYS A 70 1.13 4.92 12.61
CA LYS A 70 -0.32 4.79 12.85
C LYS A 70 -1.06 4.33 11.60
N SER A 71 -0.71 4.89 10.45
CA SER A 71 -1.34 4.51 9.18
C SER A 71 -0.97 3.10 8.73
N ALA A 72 0.28 2.67 8.95
CA ALA A 72 0.73 1.30 8.70
C ALA A 72 0.01 0.30 9.62
N PHE A 73 -0.19 0.65 10.89
CA PHE A 73 -0.94 -0.18 11.83
C PHE A 73 -2.42 -0.34 11.43
N ILE A 74 -3.06 0.73 10.95
CA ILE A 74 -4.43 0.67 10.41
C ILE A 74 -4.47 -0.22 9.17
N ALA A 75 -3.48 -0.10 8.27
CA ALA A 75 -3.39 -0.95 7.09
C ALA A 75 -3.22 -2.44 7.47
N LEU A 76 -2.40 -2.74 8.48
CA LEU A 76 -2.24 -4.09 9.02
C LEU A 76 -3.57 -4.64 9.55
N LEU A 77 -4.30 -3.85 10.34
CA LEU A 77 -5.62 -4.25 10.86
C LEU A 77 -6.62 -4.53 9.74
N LEU A 78 -6.61 -3.73 8.66
CA LEU A 78 -7.46 -3.96 7.49
C LEU A 78 -7.10 -5.26 6.77
N ILE A 79 -5.81 -5.56 6.61
CA ILE A 79 -5.35 -6.82 6.00
C ILE A 79 -5.82 -8.02 6.84
N VAL A 80 -5.57 -7.99 8.16
CA VAL A 80 -6.00 -9.06 9.07
C VAL A 80 -7.53 -9.20 9.06
N GLY A 81 -8.26 -8.09 9.11
CA GLY A 81 -9.72 -8.10 9.00
C GLY A 81 -10.22 -8.67 7.68
N SER A 82 -9.51 -8.42 6.57
CA SER A 82 -9.85 -8.96 5.26
C SER A 82 -9.63 -10.47 5.17
N GLU A 83 -8.58 -11.01 5.80
CA GLU A 83 -8.34 -12.45 5.87
C GLU A 83 -9.41 -13.15 6.74
N ILE A 84 -9.76 -12.58 7.89
CA ILE A 84 -10.84 -13.12 8.74
C ILE A 84 -12.18 -13.11 7.98
N LEU A 85 -12.48 -12.03 7.27
CA LEU A 85 -13.68 -11.93 6.45
C LEU A 85 -13.67 -12.96 5.32
N ARG A 86 -12.52 -13.17 4.68
CA ARG A 86 -12.31 -14.19 3.64
C ARG A 86 -12.56 -15.59 4.18
N ASP A 87 -11.97 -15.94 5.33
CA ASP A 87 -12.16 -17.24 5.96
C ASP A 87 -13.63 -17.47 6.35
N THR A 88 -14.30 -16.42 6.86
CA THR A 88 -15.72 -16.48 7.21
C THR A 88 -16.62 -16.65 5.98
N LEU A 89 -16.29 -16.01 4.86
CA LEU A 89 -17.05 -16.15 3.61
C LEU A 89 -16.84 -17.53 2.99
N LEU A 90 -15.60 -18.04 3.01
CA LEU A 90 -15.27 -19.39 2.57
C LEU A 90 -15.98 -20.45 3.43
N SER A 91 -16.08 -20.26 4.74
CA SER A 91 -16.81 -21.17 5.63
C SER A 91 -18.31 -21.21 5.34
N HIS A 92 -18.87 -20.19 4.69
CA HIS A 92 -20.27 -20.12 4.25
C HIS A 92 -20.47 -20.52 2.78
N GLY A 93 -19.43 -21.07 2.12
CA GLY A 93 -19.48 -21.50 0.72
C GLY A 93 -19.49 -20.36 -0.29
N ILE A 94 -19.22 -19.13 0.15
CA ILE A 94 -19.05 -17.97 -0.72
C ILE A 94 -17.57 -17.90 -1.08
N ASP A 95 -17.23 -18.51 -2.22
CA ASP A 95 -15.87 -18.48 -2.72
C ASP A 95 -15.58 -17.13 -3.41
N ILE A 96 -14.83 -16.30 -2.69
CA ILE A 96 -14.29 -15.01 -3.18
C ILE A 96 -12.83 -15.14 -3.59
N SER A 97 -12.33 -16.36 -3.84
CA SER A 97 -11.04 -16.54 -4.49
C SER A 97 -11.10 -15.96 -5.91
N PHE A 98 -10.73 -14.70 -6.04
CA PHE A 98 -10.35 -14.12 -7.32
C PHE A 98 -9.07 -14.82 -7.76
N ILE A 99 -9.21 -15.94 -8.48
CA ILE A 99 -8.18 -16.63 -9.29
C ILE A 99 -6.77 -16.38 -8.70
N THR A 100 -6.50 -16.96 -7.54
CA THR A 100 -5.11 -17.22 -7.17
C THR A 100 -4.64 -18.28 -8.16
N ALA A 101 -3.87 -17.85 -9.16
CA ALA A 101 -3.26 -18.73 -10.14
C ALA A 101 -2.59 -19.90 -9.40
N PRO A 102 -2.82 -21.16 -9.83
CA PRO A 102 -2.23 -22.31 -9.18
C PRO A 102 -0.71 -22.25 -9.30
N PHE A 103 -0.07 -22.65 -8.21
CA PHE A 103 1.38 -22.74 -7.98
C PHE A 103 2.18 -23.37 -9.12
#